data_AF-A0A644WWP3-F1
#
_entry.id   AF-A0A644WWP3-F1
#
_cell.length_a   1.000
_cell.length_b   1.000
_cell.length_c   1.000
_cell.angle_alpha   90.00
_cell.angle_beta   90.00
_cell.angle_gamma   90.00
#
_symmetry.space_group_name_H-M   'P 1'
#
loop_
_entity.id
_entity.type
_entity.pdbx_description
1 polymer ?
#
loop_
_entity_poly.entity_id
_entity_poly.type
_entity_poly.pdbx_seq_one_letter_code
_entity_poly.pdbx_strand_id
1 'polypeptide(L)'
;MKKTIAILLVLVIGMVGVFADTAKIDITTSVTPINGIIVTVIDEAITPLISTSTYADFSALATSAFDIATDTPVTVERPTSLNAYSDIGYLHYYSNQAAAFSTTVTAAPLASAAGIITSTIDYRVKVGTDVYNTTAGSMGTVVSLRTGTETTSTIGTKTISVSLDPDDFDSAMVANDYEGIITFTFTAV
;
A
#
# COMPACT_ATOMS: atom_id res chain seq x y z
N MET A 1 -91.72 -18.91 -43.22
CA MET A 1 -90.40 -19.51 -42.92
C MET A 1 -89.31 -18.56 -43.41
N LYS A 2 -88.18 -18.48 -42.67
CA LYS A 2 -86.95 -17.71 -42.91
C LYS A 2 -87.01 -16.20 -42.59
N LYS A 3 -86.74 -15.86 -41.34
CA LYS A 3 -86.22 -14.53 -40.95
C LYS A 3 -84.69 -14.64 -40.90
N THR A 4 -84.03 -13.71 -41.58
CA THR A 4 -82.59 -13.67 -41.81
C THR A 4 -81.99 -12.57 -40.91
N ILE A 5 -81.10 -12.98 -39.97
CA ILE A 5 -79.72 -12.50 -39.69
C ILE A 5 -79.54 -10.96 -39.46
N ALA A 6 -78.76 -10.38 -38.53
CA ALA A 6 -77.56 -10.71 -37.75
C ALA A 6 -77.41 -9.75 -36.55
N ILE A 7 -76.39 -10.04 -35.71
CA ILE A 7 -75.40 -9.15 -35.04
C ILE A 7 -75.29 -9.58 -33.57
N LEU A 8 -74.38 -10.51 -33.28
CA LEU A 8 -72.97 -10.27 -32.92
C LEU A 8 -72.88 -9.66 -31.52
N LEU A 9 -72.72 -10.51 -30.51
CA LEU A 9 -72.00 -10.13 -29.30
C LEU A 9 -70.97 -11.22 -28.97
N VAL A 10 -69.78 -10.93 -29.47
CA VAL A 10 -68.48 -11.31 -28.96
C VAL A 10 -68.52 -11.55 -27.44
N LEU A 11 -68.49 -12.81 -26.99
CA LEU A 11 -68.03 -13.11 -25.64
C LEU A 11 -66.53 -13.40 -25.73
N VAL A 12 -65.77 -12.30 -25.80
CA VAL A 12 -64.32 -12.31 -25.61
C VAL A 12 -64.04 -12.85 -24.21
N ILE A 13 -63.50 -14.06 -24.20
CA ILE A 13 -62.40 -14.56 -23.38
C ILE A 13 -61.93 -13.52 -22.35
N GLY A 14 -62.56 -13.51 -21.18
CA GLY A 14 -62.00 -12.89 -19.99
C GLY A 14 -61.01 -13.84 -19.33
N MET A 15 -59.92 -14.20 -20.03
CA MET A 15 -58.72 -14.62 -19.32
C MET A 15 -58.32 -13.39 -18.50
N VAL A 16 -58.63 -13.40 -17.20
CA VAL A 16 -58.05 -12.47 -16.24
C VAL A 16 -56.58 -12.83 -16.17
N GLY A 17 -55.82 -12.35 -17.15
CA GLY A 17 -54.37 -12.37 -17.10
C GLY A 17 -53.99 -11.51 -15.92
N VAL A 18 -53.68 -12.15 -14.80
CA VAL A 18 -52.93 -11.50 -13.72
C VAL A 18 -51.51 -11.35 -14.27
N PHE A 19 -51.31 -10.35 -15.11
CA PHE A 19 -49.98 -9.97 -15.54
C PHE A 19 -49.25 -9.46 -14.30
N ALA A 20 -48.11 -10.07 -13.98
CA ALA A 20 -47.25 -9.56 -12.92
C ALA A 20 -46.91 -8.10 -13.24
N ASP A 21 -47.40 -7.18 -12.42
CA ASP A 21 -47.31 -5.73 -12.66
C ASP A 21 -45.85 -5.27 -12.70
N THR A 22 -44.96 -5.94 -11.97
CA THR A 22 -43.51 -5.86 -12.18
C THR A 22 -42.83 -7.08 -11.56
N ALA A 23 -42.03 -7.81 -12.35
CA ALA A 23 -41.06 -8.76 -11.81
C ALA A 23 -39.75 -8.01 -11.59
N LYS A 24 -39.36 -7.81 -10.33
CA LYS A 24 -38.03 -7.30 -9.97
C LYS A 24 -37.12 -8.47 -9.65
N ILE A 25 -35.96 -8.51 -10.30
CA ILE A 25 -34.84 -9.38 -9.96
C ILE A 25 -33.72 -8.45 -9.51
N ASP A 26 -33.46 -8.41 -8.21
CA ASP A 26 -32.33 -7.67 -7.66
C ASP A 26 -31.09 -8.57 -7.68
N ILE A 27 -30.18 -8.30 -8.62
CA ILE A 27 -28.87 -8.95 -8.66
C ILE A 27 -27.94 -8.12 -7.78
N THR A 28 -27.56 -8.67 -6.62
CA THR A 28 -26.55 -8.07 -5.76
C THR A 28 -25.24 -8.84 -5.92
N THR A 29 -24.15 -8.11 -6.12
CA THR A 29 -22.79 -8.64 -6.04
C THR A 29 -22.07 -7.93 -4.90
N SER A 30 -21.15 -8.62 -4.24
CA SER A 30 -20.26 -8.01 -3.26
C SER A 30 -18.83 -8.21 -3.71
N VAL A 31 -17.99 -7.22 -3.44
CA VAL A 31 -16.55 -7.28 -3.68
C VAL A 31 -15.89 -7.33 -2.32
N THR A 32 -15.05 -8.33 -2.09
CA THR A 32 -14.29 -8.43 -0.83
C THR A 32 -13.28 -7.28 -0.75
N PRO A 33 -13.18 -6.63 0.41
CA PRO A 33 -12.14 -5.65 0.64
C PRO A 33 -10.72 -6.21 0.50
N ILE A 34 -9.85 -5.43 -0.14
CA ILE A 34 -8.42 -5.71 -0.30
C ILE A 34 -7.70 -4.45 0.18
N ASN A 35 -6.82 -4.63 1.17
CA ASN A 35 -5.83 -3.64 1.56
C ASN A 35 -4.47 -4.34 1.63
N GLY A 36 -3.42 -3.70 1.12
CA GLY A 36 -2.09 -4.29 1.16
C GLY A 36 -1.00 -3.24 1.05
N ILE A 37 0.15 -3.58 1.63
CA ILE A 37 1.41 -2.87 1.42
C ILE A 37 2.47 -3.88 0.99
N ILE A 38 3.39 -3.45 0.14
CA ILE A 38 4.56 -4.22 -0.29
C ILE A 38 5.76 -3.28 -0.25
N VAL A 39 6.86 -3.73 0.36
CA VAL A 39 8.13 -2.98 0.39
C VAL A 39 9.10 -3.64 -0.57
N THR A 40 9.69 -2.84 -1.45
CA THR A 40 10.74 -3.28 -2.38
C THR A 40 12.01 -2.47 -2.11
N VAL A 41 13.18 -3.10 -2.25
CA VAL A 41 14.47 -2.41 -2.23
C VAL A 41 14.73 -1.75 -3.58
N ILE A 42 15.49 -0.65 -3.58
CA ILE A 42 16.00 -0.08 -4.83
C ILE A 42 17.07 -1.03 -5.38
N ASP A 43 16.83 -1.49 -6.60
CA ASP A 43 17.81 -2.13 -7.46
C ASP A 43 17.77 -1.34 -8.77
N GLU A 44 18.93 -0.98 -9.33
CA GLU A 44 19.01 -0.23 -10.58
C GLU A 44 18.32 -0.96 -11.76
N ALA A 45 18.14 -2.28 -11.66
CA ALA A 45 17.36 -3.07 -12.62
C ALA A 45 15.83 -2.92 -12.46
N ILE A 46 15.38 -2.37 -11.34
CA ILE A 46 13.99 -2.26 -10.91
C ILE A 46 13.56 -0.80 -10.98
N THR A 47 13.12 -0.38 -12.17
CA THR A 47 12.32 0.86 -12.28
C THR A 47 11.03 0.70 -11.47
N PRO A 48 10.43 1.77 -10.89
CA PRO A 48 9.20 1.63 -10.10
C PRO A 48 8.11 0.97 -10.96
N LEU A 49 7.81 -0.29 -10.64
CA LEU A 49 7.11 -1.20 -11.55
C LEU A 49 5.64 -0.84 -11.81
N ILE A 50 5.06 0.05 -11.00
CA ILE A 50 3.66 0.45 -11.14
C ILE A 50 3.56 1.49 -12.26
N SER A 51 3.54 0.98 -13.50
CA SER A 51 3.35 1.80 -14.70
C SER A 51 1.89 1.99 -15.08
N THR A 52 0.97 1.08 -14.67
CA THR A 52 -0.43 1.11 -15.12
C THR A 52 -1.49 1.22 -14.02
N SER A 53 -1.09 1.39 -12.75
CA SER A 53 -2.01 1.62 -11.63
C SER A 53 -3.10 0.53 -11.47
N THR A 54 -2.80 -0.72 -11.80
CA THR A 54 -3.75 -1.84 -11.65
C THR A 54 -3.45 -2.70 -10.43
N TYR A 55 -4.46 -3.43 -9.93
CA TYR A 55 -4.23 -4.45 -8.89
C TYR A 55 -3.32 -5.57 -9.39
N ALA A 56 -3.34 -5.88 -10.69
CA ALA A 56 -2.46 -6.88 -11.29
C ALA A 56 -0.99 -6.47 -11.10
N ASP A 57 -0.64 -5.22 -11.39
CA ASP A 57 0.70 -4.68 -11.17
C ASP A 57 1.09 -4.77 -9.68
N PHE A 58 0.19 -4.39 -8.77
CA PHE A 58 0.44 -4.49 -7.33
C PHE A 58 0.67 -5.94 -6.89
N SER A 59 -0.16 -6.87 -7.36
CA SER A 59 -0.04 -8.29 -7.01
C SER A 59 1.21 -8.94 -7.59
N ALA A 60 1.70 -8.48 -8.74
CA ALA A 60 2.94 -8.97 -9.35
C ALA A 60 4.18 -8.64 -8.49
N LEU A 61 4.13 -7.55 -7.72
CA LEU A 61 5.18 -7.21 -6.75
C LEU A 61 5.31 -8.26 -5.63
N ALA A 62 4.24 -9.00 -5.33
CA ALA A 62 4.25 -10.07 -4.32
C ALA A 62 4.78 -11.40 -4.87
N THR A 63 4.87 -11.56 -6.20
CA THR A 63 5.26 -12.81 -6.85
C THR A 63 6.69 -12.73 -7.40
N SER A 64 7.66 -13.08 -6.57
CA SER A 64 8.89 -13.81 -6.94
C SER A 64 9.92 -13.18 -7.91
N ALA A 65 10.12 -11.87 -7.94
CA ALA A 65 11.31 -11.26 -8.57
C ALA A 65 11.79 -9.96 -7.91
N PHE A 66 10.95 -9.35 -7.07
CA PHE A 66 11.33 -8.27 -6.19
C PHE A 66 11.65 -8.93 -4.87
N ASP A 67 12.92 -8.85 -4.47
CA ASP A 67 13.33 -9.19 -3.12
C ASP A 67 12.34 -8.46 -2.18
N ILE A 68 11.39 -9.22 -1.61
CA ILE A 68 10.80 -8.82 -0.34
C ILE A 68 12.03 -8.50 0.48
N ALA A 69 12.13 -7.29 1.03
CA ALA A 69 13.33 -6.76 1.68
C ALA A 69 13.76 -7.59 2.92
N THR A 70 14.08 -8.86 2.73
CA THR A 70 14.27 -9.86 3.77
C THR A 70 15.68 -10.40 3.78
N ASP A 71 16.43 -10.39 2.68
CA ASP A 71 17.76 -11.03 2.67
C ASP A 71 18.93 -10.20 2.08
N THR A 72 18.71 -9.18 1.25
CA THR A 72 19.82 -8.34 0.73
C THR A 72 19.91 -7.01 1.48
N PRO A 73 20.96 -6.78 2.31
CA PRO A 73 21.16 -5.49 2.97
C PRO A 73 21.37 -4.37 1.95
N VAL A 74 20.76 -3.22 2.19
CA VAL A 74 21.04 -2.00 1.41
C VAL A 74 22.14 -1.22 2.10
N THR A 75 23.27 -1.05 1.41
CA THR A 75 24.37 -0.21 1.91
C THR A 75 24.00 1.25 1.78
N VAL A 76 24.18 2.01 2.87
CA VAL A 76 23.96 3.45 2.90
C VAL A 76 25.30 4.14 3.07
N GLU A 77 25.64 5.02 2.13
CA GLU A 77 26.88 5.79 2.19
C GLU A 77 26.79 6.94 3.20
N ARG A 78 27.96 7.37 3.71
CA ARG A 78 28.09 8.56 4.54
C ARG A 78 27.53 9.79 3.79
N PRO A 79 26.50 10.47 4.31
CA PRO A 79 25.93 11.62 3.62
C PRO A 79 26.79 12.88 3.80
N THR A 80 26.54 13.88 2.96
CA THR A 80 27.16 15.22 3.09
C THR A 80 26.52 16.07 4.19
N SER A 81 25.28 15.75 4.59
CA SER A 81 24.55 16.36 5.69
C SER A 81 23.38 15.46 6.13
N LEU A 82 22.82 15.69 7.32
CA LEU A 82 21.64 14.97 7.85
C LEU A 82 20.34 15.14 7.02
N ASN A 83 20.33 16.03 6.01
CA ASN A 83 19.22 16.22 5.09
C ASN A 83 19.51 15.71 3.67
N ALA A 84 20.69 15.12 3.45
CA ALA A 84 21.03 14.47 2.19
C ALA A 84 20.57 13.00 2.28
N TYR A 85 19.39 12.75 1.71
CA TYR A 85 18.76 11.43 1.71
C TYR A 85 19.22 10.61 0.49
N SER A 86 19.50 9.34 0.73
CA SER A 86 19.70 8.31 -0.30
C SER A 86 18.45 7.46 -0.38
N ASP A 87 17.92 7.26 -1.59
CA ASP A 87 16.76 6.39 -1.81
C ASP A 87 17.20 4.92 -1.66
N ILE A 88 16.46 4.15 -0.87
CA ILE A 88 16.78 2.74 -0.57
C ILE A 88 15.67 1.77 -0.97
N GLY A 89 14.51 2.28 -1.34
CA GLY A 89 13.40 1.42 -1.72
C GLY A 89 12.09 2.16 -1.93
N TYR A 90 11.03 1.37 -2.06
CA TYR A 90 9.68 1.85 -2.29
C TYR A 90 8.67 1.13 -1.39
N LEU A 91 7.73 1.91 -0.85
CA LEU A 91 6.53 1.42 -0.19
C LEU A 91 5.37 1.51 -1.18
N HIS A 92 4.96 0.37 -1.71
CA HIS A 92 3.79 0.24 -2.56
C HIS A 92 2.56 -0.06 -1.71
N TYR A 93 1.41 0.48 -2.10
CA TYR A 93 0.16 0.23 -1.42
C TYR A 93 -1.00 0.12 -2.40
N TYR A 94 -1.98 -0.70 -2.02
CA TYR A 94 -3.24 -0.86 -2.71
C TYR A 94 -4.39 -0.94 -1.73
N SER A 95 -5.51 -0.30 -2.07
CA SER A 95 -6.79 -0.50 -1.40
C SER A 95 -7.95 -0.36 -2.38
N ASN A 96 -8.95 -1.24 -2.26
CA ASN A 96 -10.26 -1.06 -2.90
C ASN A 96 -11.35 -0.58 -1.92
N GLN A 97 -10.98 -0.22 -0.69
CA GLN A 97 -11.89 0.30 0.33
C GLN A 97 -11.92 1.82 0.33
N ALA A 98 -13.08 2.39 0.66
CA ALA A 98 -13.21 3.83 0.87
C ALA A 98 -12.48 4.31 2.14
N ALA A 99 -12.25 3.44 3.13
CA ALA A 99 -11.67 3.80 4.42
C ALA A 99 -10.23 4.33 4.29
N ALA A 100 -9.88 5.26 5.19
CA ALA A 100 -8.50 5.71 5.32
C ALA A 100 -7.60 4.57 5.82
N PHE A 101 -6.35 4.57 5.41
CA PHE A 101 -5.36 3.65 5.96
C PHE A 101 -3.97 4.25 5.94
N SER A 102 -3.14 3.73 6.84
CA SER A 102 -1.80 4.25 7.11
C SER A 102 -0.84 3.12 7.43
N THR A 103 0.45 3.45 7.44
CA THR A 103 1.50 2.60 8.01
C THR A 103 2.23 3.35 9.09
N THR A 104 2.66 2.65 10.13
CA THR A 104 3.58 3.21 11.14
C THR A 104 4.99 2.77 10.81
N VAL A 105 5.90 3.73 10.67
CA VAL A 105 7.33 3.50 10.46
C VAL A 105 8.01 3.49 11.82
N THR A 106 8.67 2.39 12.14
CA THR A 106 9.51 2.27 13.34
C THR A 106 10.90 1.79 12.94
N ALA A 107 11.92 2.43 13.48
CA ALA A 107 13.29 2.01 13.29
C ALA A 107 14.12 2.41 14.53
N ALA A 108 15.19 1.68 14.79
CA ALA A 108 16.15 1.97 15.86
C ALA A 108 17.47 2.48 15.25
N PRO A 109 18.33 3.16 16.04
CA PRO A 109 19.68 3.51 15.60
C PRO A 109 20.42 2.28 15.08
N LEU A 110 21.32 2.46 14.12
CA LEU A 110 22.15 1.35 13.67
C LEU A 110 23.05 0.91 14.82
N ALA A 111 23.20 -0.39 15.01
CA ALA A 111 24.03 -0.97 16.05
C ALA A 111 25.17 -1.79 15.43
N SER A 112 26.31 -1.83 16.11
CA SER A 112 27.44 -2.66 15.67
C SER A 112 27.04 -4.13 15.61
N ALA A 113 27.21 -4.77 14.45
CA ALA A 113 26.93 -6.19 14.24
C ALA A 113 27.81 -7.10 15.13
N ALA A 114 28.97 -6.61 15.56
CA ALA A 114 29.87 -7.34 16.45
C ALA A 114 29.32 -7.49 17.89
N GLY A 115 28.29 -6.72 18.29
CA GLY A 115 27.57 -6.86 19.56
C GLY A 115 28.37 -6.56 20.85
N ILE A 116 29.65 -6.22 20.73
CA ILE A 116 30.56 -5.93 21.85
C ILE A 116 30.68 -4.42 22.10
N ILE A 117 30.28 -3.61 21.13
CA ILE A 117 30.40 -2.15 21.16
C ILE A 117 29.00 -1.53 21.29
N THR A 118 28.87 -0.53 22.15
CA THR A 118 27.61 0.18 22.41
C THR A 118 27.44 1.45 21.57
N SER A 119 28.33 1.72 20.61
CA SER A 119 28.17 2.84 19.70
C SER A 119 27.02 2.56 18.75
N THR A 120 26.24 3.61 18.49
CA THR A 120 25.13 3.59 17.56
C THR A 120 25.30 4.70 16.55
N ILE A 121 24.66 4.55 15.39
CA ILE A 121 24.59 5.61 14.39
C ILE A 121 23.11 5.97 14.23
N ASP A 122 22.73 7.18 14.66
CA ASP A 122 21.40 7.69 14.40
C ASP A 122 21.23 8.01 12.91
N TYR A 123 19.98 7.97 12.45
CA TYR A 123 19.62 8.28 11.07
C TYR A 123 18.17 8.73 10.98
N ARG A 124 17.81 9.23 9.80
CA ARG A 124 16.45 9.60 9.44
C ARG A 124 15.91 8.65 8.40
N VAL A 125 14.67 8.22 8.56
CA VAL A 125 13.88 7.52 7.55
C VAL A 125 12.86 8.50 7.00
N LYS A 126 12.84 8.67 5.69
CA LYS A 126 11.86 9.49 4.97
C LYS A 126 11.01 8.61 4.07
N VAL A 127 9.70 8.72 4.18
CA VAL A 127 8.74 7.97 3.37
C VAL A 127 7.82 8.96 2.66
N GLY A 128 8.11 9.23 1.39
CA GLY A 128 7.51 10.37 0.68
C GLY A 128 7.94 11.69 1.33
N THR A 129 7.04 12.35 2.06
CA THR A 129 7.31 13.63 2.76
C THR A 129 7.47 13.47 4.26
N ASP A 130 7.06 12.33 4.81
CA ASP A 130 7.04 12.08 6.25
C ASP A 130 8.42 11.62 6.72
N VAL A 131 8.90 12.14 7.84
CA VAL A 131 10.24 11.88 8.37
C VAL A 131 10.15 11.27 9.78
N TYR A 132 10.96 10.25 10.02
CA TYR A 132 11.15 9.60 11.31
C TYR A 132 12.63 9.67 11.70
N ASN A 133 12.93 10.07 12.93
CA ASN A 133 14.29 10.10 13.47
C ASN A 133 14.51 8.85 14.34
N THR A 134 15.64 8.15 14.18
CA THR A 134 15.90 6.93 14.95
C THR A 134 16.47 7.17 16.34
N THR A 135 16.68 8.42 16.76
CA THR A 135 17.15 8.81 18.10
C THR A 135 16.52 7.98 19.22
N ALA A 136 17.31 7.64 20.24
CA ALA A 136 16.86 6.81 21.36
C ALA A 136 15.54 7.31 21.98
N GLY A 137 14.55 6.42 22.07
CA GLY A 137 13.22 6.73 22.62
C GLY A 137 12.23 7.33 21.62
N SER A 138 12.59 7.45 20.33
CA SER A 138 11.66 7.84 19.28
C SER A 138 10.46 6.88 19.17
N MET A 139 9.26 7.46 19.09
CA MET A 139 8.03 6.74 18.78
C MET A 139 7.80 6.73 17.27
N GLY A 140 7.27 5.64 16.73
CA GLY A 140 7.05 5.49 15.29
C GLY A 140 6.25 6.64 14.66
N THR A 141 6.58 6.97 13.41
CA THR A 141 5.87 7.99 12.63
C THR A 141 4.76 7.35 11.81
N VAL A 142 3.56 7.92 11.87
CA VAL A 142 2.43 7.50 11.01
C VAL A 142 2.57 8.15 9.64
N VAL A 143 2.53 7.32 8.59
CA VAL A 143 2.56 7.73 7.18
C VAL A 143 1.18 7.48 6.59
N SER A 144 0.53 8.55 6.14
CA SER A 144 -0.77 8.45 5.48
C SER A 144 -0.60 7.93 4.05
N LEU A 145 -1.28 6.82 3.75
CA LEU A 145 -1.27 6.18 2.42
C LEU A 145 -2.55 6.52 1.64
N ARG A 146 -3.67 6.65 2.35
CA ARG A 146 -4.97 7.04 1.81
C ARG A 146 -5.72 7.90 2.81
N THR A 147 -6.40 8.93 2.31
CA THR A 147 -7.10 9.90 3.16
C THR A 147 -8.49 9.45 3.59
N GLY A 148 -9.09 8.49 2.87
CA GLY A 148 -10.44 7.99 3.11
C GLY A 148 -11.53 8.79 2.39
N THR A 149 -11.14 9.69 1.48
CA THR A 149 -12.05 10.51 0.66
C THR A 149 -12.23 9.97 -0.75
N GLU A 150 -11.38 9.01 -1.13
CA GLU A 150 -11.30 8.47 -2.46
C GLU A 150 -12.49 7.52 -2.71
N THR A 151 -13.10 7.62 -3.89
CA THR A 151 -14.31 6.86 -4.27
C THR A 151 -13.99 5.63 -5.11
N THR A 152 -12.73 5.44 -5.47
CA THR A 152 -12.22 4.33 -6.29
C THR A 152 -11.13 3.57 -5.53
N SER A 153 -10.67 2.47 -6.11
CA SER A 153 -9.42 1.87 -5.65
C SER A 153 -8.28 2.88 -5.74
N THR A 154 -7.40 2.86 -4.75
CA THR A 154 -6.16 3.64 -4.75
C THR A 154 -5.01 2.67 -4.83
N ILE A 155 -4.07 3.00 -5.71
CA ILE A 155 -2.75 2.42 -5.76
C ILE A 155 -1.75 3.55 -5.73
N GLY A 156 -0.63 3.33 -5.06
CA GLY A 156 0.42 4.33 -5.05
C GLY A 156 1.73 3.77 -4.52
N THR A 157 2.74 4.62 -4.65
CA THR A 157 4.10 4.33 -4.24
C THR A 157 4.63 5.53 -3.47
N LYS A 158 5.32 5.28 -2.35
CA LYS A 158 6.15 6.28 -1.68
C LYS A 158 7.60 5.82 -1.71
N THR A 159 8.51 6.70 -2.11
CA THR A 159 9.94 6.43 -1.98
C THR A 159 10.33 6.37 -0.50
N ILE A 160 11.13 5.36 -0.16
CA ILE A 160 11.78 5.21 1.14
C ILE A 160 13.22 5.68 0.96
N SER A 161 13.62 6.68 1.73
CA SER A 161 14.95 7.24 1.69
C SER A 161 15.51 7.35 3.11
N VAL A 162 16.83 7.29 3.25
CA VAL A 162 17.51 7.38 4.54
C VAL A 162 18.65 8.38 4.51
N SER A 163 18.96 8.98 5.65
CA SER A 163 20.13 9.85 5.83
C SER A 163 20.74 9.56 7.18
N LEU A 164 21.99 9.07 7.19
CA LEU A 164 22.75 8.84 8.42
C LEU A 164 23.12 10.18 9.07
N ASP A 165 23.25 10.20 10.40
CA ASP A 165 23.88 11.32 11.07
C ASP A 165 25.40 11.29 10.78
N PRO A 166 25.96 12.33 10.11
CA PRO A 166 27.37 12.31 9.73
C PRO A 166 28.31 12.41 10.93
N ASP A 167 27.89 13.04 12.03
CA ASP A 167 28.73 13.19 13.23
C ASP A 167 28.78 11.86 14.00
N ASP A 168 27.65 11.15 14.10
CA ASP A 168 27.62 9.80 14.67
C ASP A 168 28.41 8.82 13.80
N PHE A 169 28.28 8.91 12.47
CA PHE A 169 29.03 8.07 11.54
C PHE A 169 30.55 8.27 11.67
N ASP A 170 31.01 9.52 11.74
CA ASP A 170 32.43 9.84 11.85
C ASP A 170 33.03 9.50 13.22
N SER A 171 32.20 9.47 14.27
CA SER A 171 32.59 9.10 15.63
C SER A 171 32.44 7.60 15.92
N ALA A 172 31.77 6.86 15.04
CA ALA A 172 31.60 5.41 15.16
C ALA A 172 32.95 4.67 15.12
N MET A 173 33.07 3.60 15.90
CA MET A 173 34.31 2.83 15.98
C MET A 173 34.61 2.10 14.66
N VAL A 174 35.84 2.29 14.15
CA VAL A 174 36.35 1.67 12.90
C VAL A 174 36.40 0.14 13.01
N ALA A 175 36.19 -0.54 11.87
CA ALA A 175 36.25 -2.00 11.67
C ALA A 175 35.01 -2.82 12.08
N ASN A 176 33.82 -2.21 12.10
CA ASN A 176 32.57 -2.94 12.28
C ASN A 176 31.52 -2.50 11.27
N ASP A 177 30.70 -3.46 10.83
CA ASP A 177 29.45 -3.18 10.14
C ASP A 177 28.40 -2.71 11.16
N TYR A 178 27.60 -1.72 10.77
CA TYR A 178 26.47 -1.22 11.55
C TYR A 178 25.19 -1.55 10.82
N GLU A 179 24.31 -2.28 11.49
CA GLU A 179 23.09 -2.82 10.92
C GLU A 179 21.86 -2.30 11.65
N GLY A 180 20.74 -2.25 10.95
CA GLY A 180 19.46 -1.83 11.51
C GLY A 180 18.31 -2.31 10.66
N ILE A 181 17.11 -2.28 11.25
CA ILE A 181 15.88 -2.72 10.62
C ILE A 181 14.87 -1.58 10.64
N ILE A 182 14.29 -1.28 9.48
CA ILE A 182 13.14 -0.39 9.35
C ILE A 182 11.89 -1.26 9.22
N THR A 183 10.96 -1.12 10.15
CA THR A 183 9.72 -1.87 10.19
C THR A 183 8.54 -1.00 9.79
N PHE A 184 7.70 -1.51 8.90
CA PHE A 184 6.46 -0.89 8.47
C PHE A 184 5.28 -1.69 9.02
N THR A 185 4.54 -1.11 9.97
CA THR A 185 3.35 -1.75 10.54
C THR A 185 2.10 -1.20 9.91
N PHE A 186 1.43 -2.05 9.13
CA PHE A 186 0.18 -1.73 8.47
C PHE A 186 -1.00 -1.66 9.44
N THR A 187 -1.89 -0.68 9.27
CA THR A 187 -3.17 -0.63 9.99
C THR A 187 -4.28 -0.25 9.01
N ALA A 188 -5.21 -1.18 8.79
CA ALA A 188 -6.49 -0.93 8.14
C ALA A 188 -7.53 -0.58 9.21
N VAL A 189 -8.29 0.49 8.98
CA VAL A 189 -9.47 0.86 9.79
C VAL A 189 -10.72 0.31 9.12
#